data_AF-A0A9P6NR69-F1
#
_entry.id   AF-A0A9P6NR69-F1
#
_cell.length_a   1.000
_cell.length_b   1.000
_cell.length_c   1.000
_cell.angle_alpha   90.00
_cell.angle_beta   90.00
_cell.angle_gamma   90.00
#
_symmetry.space_group_name_H-M   'P 1'
#
loop_
_entity.id
_entity.type
_entity.pdbx_description
1 polymer ?
#
loop_
_entity_poly.entity_id
_entity_poly.type
_entity_poly.pdbx_seq_one_letter_code
_entity_poly.pdbx_strand_id
1 'polypeptide(L)'
;MPPKTTTAEDDTPEWKTLNFRFKVMNIVRSSGDHLKKDGSNYREWEYRIRDLVDDWIEPGWLDREDAHVTDPKGDRIVLMMIKYSLEIDVAMKISKVQSAAEAMRMIKALFYFPSRSKQVACLRNILAVRLDDNDDINTYLRAMALPSQRTRWSLSAANWHYQPDTPR
;
A
#
# COMPACT_ATOMS: atom_id res chain seq x y z
N MET A 1 -52.72 17.83 -25.97
CA MET A 1 -51.39 17.97 -25.34
C MET A 1 -51.18 16.76 -24.45
N PRO A 2 -50.19 15.89 -24.70
CA PRO A 2 -49.84 14.87 -23.71
C PRO A 2 -49.12 15.54 -22.53
N PRO A 3 -49.24 15.00 -21.31
CA PRO A 3 -48.64 15.62 -20.13
C PRO A 3 -47.12 15.49 -20.22
N LYS A 4 -46.41 16.60 -19.95
CA LYS A 4 -44.96 16.57 -19.75
C LYS A 4 -44.69 15.72 -18.51
N THR A 5 -44.20 14.51 -18.73
CA THR A 5 -43.58 13.70 -17.68
C THR A 5 -42.33 14.45 -17.23
N THR A 6 -42.44 15.18 -16.13
CA THR A 6 -41.27 15.67 -15.40
C THR A 6 -40.57 14.44 -14.86
N THR A 7 -39.60 13.91 -15.60
CA THR A 7 -38.62 12.95 -15.09
C THR A 7 -37.92 13.62 -13.92
N ALA A 8 -38.15 13.10 -12.71
CA ALA A 8 -37.31 13.41 -11.57
C ALA A 8 -35.86 13.24 -12.01
N GLU A 9 -35.09 14.33 -12.00
CA GLU A 9 -33.65 14.26 -12.15
C GLU A 9 -33.14 13.41 -11.00
N ASP A 10 -32.62 12.24 -11.34
CA ASP A 10 -32.00 11.30 -10.42
C ASP A 10 -30.73 11.99 -9.92
N ASP A 11 -30.77 12.62 -8.74
CA ASP A 11 -29.65 13.27 -8.02
C ASP A 11 -28.51 12.29 -7.65
N THR A 12 -28.50 11.10 -8.26
CA THR A 12 -27.44 10.11 -8.09
C THR A 12 -26.13 10.66 -8.66
N PRO A 13 -25.05 10.75 -7.85
CA PRO A 13 -23.74 11.18 -8.30
C PRO A 13 -23.31 10.42 -9.57
N GLU A 14 -22.75 11.11 -10.56
CA GLU A 14 -22.38 10.50 -11.86
C GLU A 14 -21.54 9.23 -11.68
N TRP A 15 -20.59 9.27 -10.74
CA TRP A 15 -19.69 8.15 -10.45
C TRP A 15 -20.39 6.91 -9.90
N LYS A 16 -21.64 7.03 -9.40
CA LYS A 16 -22.46 5.89 -8.94
C LYS A 16 -23.31 5.29 -10.07
N THR A 17 -23.41 5.95 -11.21
CA THR A 17 -24.22 5.51 -12.35
C THR A 17 -23.66 4.25 -13.02
N LEU A 18 -24.52 3.52 -13.73
CA LEU A 18 -24.10 2.36 -14.51
C LEU A 18 -23.10 2.74 -15.62
N ASN A 19 -23.29 3.92 -16.22
CA ASN A 19 -22.41 4.45 -17.25
C ASN A 19 -20.98 4.64 -16.74
N PHE A 20 -20.82 5.15 -15.51
CA PHE A 20 -19.51 5.28 -14.90
C PHE A 20 -18.83 3.92 -14.74
N ARG A 21 -19.55 2.90 -14.27
CA ARG A 21 -19.00 1.54 -14.07
C ARG A 21 -18.42 0.93 -15.35
N PHE A 22 -19.01 1.21 -16.51
CA PHE A 22 -18.46 0.79 -17.80
C PHE A 22 -17.18 1.56 -18.18
N LYS A 23 -17.06 2.81 -17.74
CA LYS A 23 -15.89 3.67 -17.98
C LYS A 23 -14.73 3.40 -17.02
N VAL A 24 -15.00 2.86 -15.82
CA VAL A 24 -13.98 2.61 -14.77
C VAL A 24 -12.73 1.92 -15.31
N MET A 25 -12.89 0.87 -16.14
CA MET A 25 -11.74 0.18 -16.71
C MET A 25 -10.86 1.09 -17.58
N ASN A 26 -11.48 1.96 -18.37
CA ASN A 26 -10.75 2.89 -19.23
C ASN A 26 -10.07 3.99 -18.41
N ILE A 27 -10.76 4.53 -17.39
CA ILE A 27 -10.22 5.53 -16.46
C ILE A 27 -8.95 5.00 -15.79
N VAL A 28 -9.01 3.79 -15.24
CA VAL A 28 -7.89 3.15 -14.54
C VAL A 28 -6.75 2.78 -15.49
N ARG A 29 -7.05 2.35 -16.72
CA ARG A 29 -6.02 2.09 -17.74
C ARG A 29 -5.34 3.38 -18.20
N SER A 30 -6.07 4.48 -18.32
CA SER A 30 -5.51 5.77 -18.71
C SER A 30 -4.60 6.40 -17.65
N SER A 31 -4.77 6.06 -16.37
CA SER A 31 -3.87 6.53 -15.29
C SER A 31 -2.50 5.84 -15.26
N GLY A 32 -2.27 4.88 -16.15
CA GLY A 32 -0.94 4.61 -16.70
C GLY A 32 -0.02 3.65 -15.95
N ASP A 33 -0.31 3.22 -14.72
CA ASP A 33 0.59 2.29 -14.03
C ASP A 33 -0.13 1.16 -13.28
N HIS A 34 0.19 -0.07 -13.69
CA HIS A 34 -0.23 -1.28 -13.00
C HIS A 34 0.75 -1.59 -11.86
N LEU A 35 0.24 -2.20 -10.79
CA LEU A 35 1.11 -2.72 -9.75
C LEU A 35 1.95 -3.87 -10.31
N LYS A 36 3.28 -3.73 -10.27
CA LYS A 36 4.20 -4.78 -10.71
C LYS A 36 4.05 -6.02 -9.84
N LYS A 37 4.29 -7.20 -10.41
CA LYS A 37 4.24 -8.50 -9.70
C LYS A 37 5.12 -8.58 -8.45
N ASP A 38 6.23 -7.84 -8.43
CA ASP A 38 7.19 -7.81 -7.32
C ASP A 38 6.87 -6.72 -6.28
N GLY A 39 5.90 -5.85 -6.56
CA GLY A 39 5.53 -4.71 -5.71
C GLY A 39 6.59 -3.61 -5.63
N SER A 40 7.59 -3.59 -6.51
CA SER A 40 8.67 -2.59 -6.49
C SER A 40 8.17 -1.16 -6.67
N ASN A 41 7.04 -0.96 -7.34
CA ASN A 41 6.37 0.33 -7.49
C ASN A 41 5.18 0.53 -6.54
N TYR A 42 5.03 -0.26 -5.47
CA TYR A 42 3.84 -0.23 -4.61
C TYR A 42 3.52 1.17 -4.08
N ARG A 43 4.51 1.93 -3.59
CA ARG A 43 4.27 3.27 -3.02
C ARG A 43 3.77 4.28 -4.06
N GLU A 44 4.32 4.20 -5.27
CA GLU A 44 3.89 5.06 -6.38
C GLU A 44 2.50 4.66 -6.88
N TRP A 45 2.25 3.35 -7.02
CA TRP A 45 0.93 2.82 -7.37
C TRP A 45 -0.13 3.19 -6.32
N GLU A 46 0.18 3.05 -5.03
CA GLU A 46 -0.71 3.40 -3.91
C GLU A 46 -1.07 4.90 -3.93
N TYR A 47 -0.08 5.76 -4.19
CA TYR A 47 -0.33 7.19 -4.35
C TYR A 47 -1.29 7.46 -5.52
N ARG A 48 -1.01 6.89 -6.70
CA ARG A 48 -1.82 7.15 -7.90
C ARG A 48 -3.24 6.59 -7.83
N ILE A 49 -3.43 5.41 -7.23
CA ILE A 49 -4.78 4.85 -7.08
C ILE A 49 -5.61 5.68 -6.10
N ARG A 50 -4.97 6.24 -5.06
CA ARG A 50 -5.62 7.16 -4.12
C ARG A 50 -6.00 8.46 -4.83
N ASP A 51 -5.06 9.08 -5.54
CA ASP A 51 -5.27 10.30 -6.33
C ASP A 51 -6.45 10.13 -7.31
N LEU A 52 -6.49 9.00 -8.03
CA LEU A 52 -7.58 8.67 -8.94
C LEU A 52 -8.94 8.52 -8.25
N VAL A 53 -8.96 7.94 -7.05
CA VAL A 53 -10.20 7.79 -6.27
C VAL A 53 -10.66 9.15 -5.73
N ASP A 54 -9.73 9.97 -5.25
CA ASP A 54 -10.02 11.29 -4.73
C ASP A 54 -10.57 12.22 -5.84
N ASP A 55 -10.04 12.11 -7.06
CA ASP A 55 -10.48 12.88 -8.24
C ASP A 55 -11.88 12.49 -8.75
N TRP A 56 -12.18 11.20 -8.79
CA TRP A 56 -13.39 10.69 -9.46
C TRP A 56 -14.54 10.33 -8.52
N ILE A 57 -14.27 10.18 -7.23
CA ILE A 57 -15.25 9.69 -6.24
C ILE A 57 -15.42 10.71 -5.12
N GLU A 58 -14.47 10.73 -4.19
CA GLU A 58 -14.46 11.63 -3.03
C GLU A 58 -13.08 11.55 -2.35
N PRO A 59 -12.50 12.68 -1.94
CA PRO A 59 -11.25 12.71 -1.19
C PRO A 59 -11.30 11.88 0.09
N GLY A 60 -10.26 11.08 0.33
CA GLY A 60 -10.10 10.31 1.56
C GLY A 60 -10.98 9.06 1.64
N TRP A 61 -11.60 8.64 0.53
CA TRP A 61 -12.44 7.44 0.51
C TRP A 61 -11.71 6.20 1.05
N LEU A 62 -10.43 6.02 0.68
CA LEU A 62 -9.61 4.87 1.08
C LEU A 62 -9.21 4.87 2.56
N ASP A 63 -9.41 5.98 3.29
CA ASP A 63 -9.20 6.06 4.74
C ASP A 63 -10.44 5.65 5.55
N ARG A 64 -11.59 5.51 4.90
CA ARG A 64 -12.86 5.16 5.56
C ARG A 64 -12.98 3.65 5.74
N GLU A 65 -12.76 3.17 6.96
CA GLU A 65 -12.90 1.73 7.26
C GLU A 65 -14.35 1.24 7.16
N ASP A 66 -15.32 2.14 7.37
CA ASP A 66 -16.76 1.86 7.36
C ASP A 66 -17.42 2.07 5.99
N ALA A 67 -16.67 2.48 4.95
CA ALA A 67 -17.22 2.79 3.62
C ALA A 67 -18.04 1.64 3.03
N HIS A 68 -17.61 0.39 3.27
CA HIS A 68 -18.32 -0.81 2.84
C HIS A 68 -19.71 -1.00 3.49
N VAL A 69 -19.93 -0.40 4.66
CA VAL A 69 -21.21 -0.41 5.39
C VAL A 69 -22.04 0.81 5.00
N THR A 70 -21.43 2.00 5.01
CA THR A 70 -22.15 3.27 4.79
C THR A 70 -22.50 3.50 3.32
N ASP A 71 -21.65 3.07 2.40
CA ASP A 71 -21.88 3.16 0.95
C ASP A 71 -21.32 1.93 0.20
N PRO A 72 -22.03 0.78 0.28
CA PRO A 72 -21.58 -0.46 -0.35
C PRO A 72 -21.45 -0.35 -1.88
N LYS A 73 -22.26 0.51 -2.51
CA LYS A 73 -22.20 0.73 -3.97
C LYS A 73 -20.93 1.47 -4.33
N GLY A 74 -20.58 2.51 -3.59
CA GLY A 74 -19.37 3.28 -3.85
C GLY A 74 -18.11 2.49 -3.55
N ASP A 75 -18.10 1.75 -2.44
CA ASP A 75 -16.98 0.89 -2.07
C ASP A 75 -16.74 -0.20 -3.13
N ARG A 76 -17.81 -0.72 -3.75
CA ARG A 76 -17.68 -1.66 -4.87
C ARG A 76 -17.01 -1.04 -6.10
N ILE A 77 -17.27 0.23 -6.40
CA ILE A 77 -16.67 0.94 -7.54
C ILE A 77 -15.19 1.17 -7.29
N VAL A 78 -14.83 1.59 -6.08
CA VAL A 78 -13.43 1.77 -5.67
C VAL A 78 -12.69 0.43 -5.70
N LEU A 79 -13.32 -0.64 -5.22
CA LEU A 79 -12.78 -1.99 -5.30
C LEU A 79 -12.57 -2.44 -6.76
N MET A 80 -13.44 -2.06 -7.68
CA MET A 80 -13.25 -2.30 -9.12
C MET A 80 -12.06 -1.50 -9.66
N MET A 81 -11.93 -0.22 -9.27
CA MET A 81 -10.77 0.60 -9.67
C MET A 81 -9.46 -0.04 -9.23
N ILE A 82 -9.37 -0.46 -7.97
CA ILE A 82 -8.23 -1.20 -7.43
C ILE A 82 -7.99 -2.46 -8.26
N LYS A 83 -8.99 -3.34 -8.43
CA LYS A 83 -8.83 -4.62 -9.15
C LYS A 83 -8.37 -4.44 -10.60
N TYR A 84 -8.82 -3.40 -11.30
CA TYR A 84 -8.40 -3.12 -12.68
C TYR A 84 -7.00 -2.50 -12.79
N SER A 85 -6.48 -1.94 -11.71
CA SER A 85 -5.10 -1.42 -11.65
C SER A 85 -4.05 -2.51 -11.36
N LEU A 86 -4.50 -3.77 -11.18
CA LEU A 86 -3.65 -4.89 -10.81
C LEU A 86 -3.46 -5.85 -11.99
N GLU A 87 -2.32 -6.51 -12.00
CA GLU A 87 -2.14 -7.71 -12.81
C GLU A 87 -3.04 -8.85 -12.31
N ILE A 88 -3.42 -9.75 -13.22
CA ILE A 88 -4.36 -10.86 -12.96
C ILE A 88 -3.95 -11.68 -11.74
N ASP A 89 -2.66 -12.00 -11.60
CA ASP A 89 -2.14 -12.82 -10.49
C ASP A 89 -2.39 -12.18 -9.11
N VAL A 90 -2.27 -10.84 -9.02
CA VAL A 90 -2.51 -10.10 -7.78
C VAL A 90 -4.01 -9.93 -7.56
N ALA A 91 -4.76 -9.60 -8.63
CA ALA A 91 -6.21 -9.46 -8.58
C ALA A 91 -6.91 -10.76 -8.12
N MET A 92 -6.40 -11.93 -8.54
CA MET A 92 -6.90 -13.23 -8.09
C MET A 92 -6.71 -13.46 -6.59
N LYS A 93 -5.56 -13.04 -6.03
CA LYS A 93 -5.27 -13.19 -4.59
C LYS A 93 -6.23 -12.40 -3.71
N ILE A 94 -6.72 -11.26 -4.20
CA ILE A 94 -7.66 -10.38 -3.48
C ILE A 94 -9.10 -10.53 -3.97
N SER A 95 -9.40 -11.56 -4.78
CA SER A 95 -10.72 -11.72 -5.42
C SER A 95 -11.88 -11.84 -4.41
N LYS A 96 -11.61 -12.47 -3.26
CA LYS A 96 -12.58 -12.75 -2.18
C LYS A 96 -12.83 -11.58 -1.23
N VAL A 97 -12.06 -10.51 -1.37
CA VAL A 97 -12.15 -9.33 -0.52
C VAL A 97 -13.47 -8.60 -0.75
N GLN A 98 -14.09 -8.15 0.35
CA GLN A 98 -15.40 -7.50 0.30
C GLN A 98 -15.32 -5.97 0.26
N SER A 99 -14.22 -5.38 0.73
CA SER A 99 -14.07 -3.91 0.76
C SER A 99 -12.80 -3.38 0.08
N ALA A 100 -12.84 -2.13 -0.37
CA ALA A 100 -11.67 -1.46 -0.94
C ALA A 100 -10.54 -1.32 0.09
N ALA A 101 -10.88 -0.98 1.34
CA ALA A 101 -9.92 -0.86 2.44
C ALA A 101 -9.23 -2.20 2.75
N GLU A 102 -9.99 -3.30 2.80
CA GLU A 102 -9.42 -4.64 2.99
C GLU A 102 -8.53 -5.04 1.80
N ALA A 103 -8.89 -4.63 0.58
CA ALA A 103 -8.09 -4.92 -0.61
C ALA A 103 -6.74 -4.21 -0.52
N MET A 104 -6.73 -2.91 -0.20
CA MET A 104 -5.49 -2.15 0.00
C MET A 104 -4.59 -2.78 1.08
N ARG A 105 -5.18 -3.19 2.21
CA ARG A 105 -4.46 -3.86 3.31
C ARG A 105 -3.84 -5.18 2.86
N MET A 106 -4.59 -6.00 2.11
CA MET A 106 -4.13 -7.28 1.62
C MET A 106 -3.02 -7.12 0.57
N ILE A 107 -3.17 -6.18 -0.36
CA ILE A 107 -2.14 -5.85 -1.36
C ILE A 107 -0.87 -5.38 -0.66
N LYS A 108 -0.99 -4.45 0.31
CA LYS A 108 0.14 -4.02 1.13
C LYS A 108 0.84 -5.20 1.75
N ALA A 109 0.10 -6.10 2.40
CA ALA A 109 0.65 -7.28 3.05
C ALA A 109 1.42 -8.17 2.06
N LEU A 110 0.96 -8.35 0.82
CA LEU A 110 1.68 -9.14 -0.20
C LEU A 110 3.12 -8.68 -0.44
N PHE A 111 3.41 -7.38 -0.29
CA PHE A 111 4.71 -6.78 -0.61
C PHE A 111 5.47 -6.25 0.62
N TYR A 112 4.76 -5.91 1.69
CA TYR A 112 5.32 -5.32 2.91
C TYR A 112 5.55 -6.31 4.05
N PHE A 113 5.31 -7.61 3.86
CA PHE A 113 5.89 -8.56 4.81
C PHE A 113 7.42 -8.45 4.73
N PRO A 114 8.13 -8.11 5.83
CA PRO A 114 9.47 -8.65 5.97
C PRO A 114 9.23 -10.14 5.80
N SER A 115 9.88 -10.77 4.81
CA SER A 115 9.74 -12.21 4.57
C SER A 115 9.60 -12.90 5.93
N ARG A 116 8.74 -13.92 6.07
CA ARG A 116 8.74 -14.71 7.32
C ARG A 116 10.17 -15.05 7.73
N SER A 117 11.11 -15.18 6.78
CA SER A 117 12.55 -15.24 7.03
C SER A 117 13.21 -14.03 7.71
N LYS A 118 12.84 -12.77 7.44
CA LYS A 118 13.37 -11.58 8.15
C LYS A 118 12.83 -11.46 9.58
N GLN A 119 11.55 -11.75 9.81
CA GLN A 119 11.00 -11.81 11.18
C GLN A 119 11.59 -13.00 11.94
N VAL A 120 11.64 -14.18 11.33
CA VAL A 120 12.30 -15.37 11.91
C VAL A 120 13.81 -15.15 12.08
N ALA A 121 14.49 -14.43 11.19
CA ALA A 121 15.90 -14.09 11.34
C ALA A 121 16.10 -13.09 12.49
N CYS A 122 15.23 -12.09 12.63
CA CYS A 122 15.25 -11.19 13.77
C CYS A 122 15.04 -11.96 15.09
N LEU A 123 14.02 -12.81 15.14
CA LEU A 123 13.75 -13.71 16.29
C LEU A 123 14.92 -14.66 16.56
N ARG A 124 15.51 -15.28 15.53
CA ARG A 124 16.70 -16.13 15.67
C ARG A 124 17.90 -15.35 16.20
N ASN A 125 18.11 -14.13 15.72
CA ASN A 125 19.21 -13.28 16.17
C ASN A 125 19.04 -12.89 17.65
N ILE A 126 17.82 -12.57 18.08
CA ILE A 126 17.51 -12.28 19.50
C ILE A 126 17.74 -13.53 20.35
N LEU A 127 17.24 -14.69 19.93
CA LEU A 127 17.40 -15.96 20.65
C LEU A 127 18.85 -16.49 20.66
N ALA A 128 19.70 -16.02 19.73
CA ALA A 128 21.12 -16.39 19.67
C ALA A 128 21.99 -15.58 20.63
N VAL A 129 21.51 -14.45 21.17
CA VAL A 129 22.23 -13.68 22.19
C VAL A 129 21.99 -14.35 23.54
N ARG A 130 23.00 -15.09 24.02
CA ARG A 130 23.01 -15.64 25.39
C ARG A 130 23.68 -14.64 26.31
N LEU A 131 23.12 -14.48 27.52
CA LEU A 131 23.79 -13.78 28.60
C LEU A 131 24.87 -14.73 29.15
N ASP A 132 26.13 -14.32 29.05
CA ASP A 132 27.25 -15.02 29.70
C ASP A 132 27.36 -14.55 31.15
N ASP A 133 27.82 -15.40 32.06
CA ASP A 133 27.90 -15.12 33.50
C ASP A 133 28.88 -13.97 33.83
N ASN A 134 29.71 -13.59 32.86
CA ASN A 134 30.69 -12.51 32.97
C ASN A 134 30.29 -11.20 32.26
N ASP A 135 29.14 -11.15 31.58
CA ASP A 135 28.71 -9.97 30.82
C ASP A 135 27.87 -9.00 31.67
N ASP A 136 28.17 -7.69 31.57
CA ASP A 136 27.32 -6.65 32.15
C ASP A 136 25.95 -6.63 31.47
N ILE A 137 24.89 -6.52 32.27
CA ILE A 137 23.49 -6.53 31.81
C ILE A 137 23.21 -5.42 30.80
N ASN A 138 23.90 -4.27 30.90
CA ASN A 138 23.77 -3.18 29.93
C ASN A 138 24.36 -3.54 28.57
N THR A 139 25.41 -4.35 28.53
CA THR A 139 26.04 -4.85 27.30
C THR A 139 25.12 -5.85 26.60
N TYR A 140 24.51 -6.75 27.37
CA TYR A 140 23.51 -7.69 26.87
C TYR A 140 22.27 -6.98 26.28
N LEU A 141 21.72 -5.98 26.98
CA LEU A 141 20.57 -5.21 26.52
C LEU A 141 20.89 -4.42 25.23
N ARG A 142 22.11 -3.87 25.10
CA ARG A 142 22.55 -3.21 23.86
C ARG A 142 22.69 -4.18 22.69
N ALA A 143 23.17 -5.40 22.94
CA ALA A 143 23.28 -6.44 21.92
C ALA A 143 21.90 -6.89 21.40
N MET A 144 20.89 -6.95 22.27
CA MET A 144 19.50 -7.23 21.87
C MET A 144 18.80 -6.05 21.19
N ALA A 145 19.14 -4.82 21.56
CA ALA A 145 18.50 -3.60 21.04
C ALA A 145 18.89 -3.22 19.60
N LEU A 146 19.86 -3.91 18.97
CA LEU A 146 20.29 -3.66 17.59
C LEU A 146 19.82 -4.71 16.56
N PRO A 147 18.52 -4.82 16.24
CA PRO A 147 18.09 -5.55 15.05
C PRO A 147 17.95 -4.57 13.87
N SER A 148 19.05 -4.18 13.18
CA SER A 148 18.93 -3.67 11.77
C SER A 148 20.22 -3.38 10.99
N GLN A 149 21.41 -3.22 11.57
CA GLN A 149 22.56 -2.69 10.81
C GLN A 149 23.45 -3.72 10.06
N ARG A 150 23.11 -5.02 10.06
CA ARG A 150 23.84 -6.05 9.29
C ARG A 150 23.22 -6.42 7.94
N THR A 151 22.33 -5.59 7.40
CA THR A 151 22.06 -5.60 5.95
C THR A 151 22.94 -4.52 5.33
N ARG A 152 24.21 -4.88 5.09
CA ARG A 152 25.16 -4.04 4.37
C ARG A 152 24.62 -3.84 2.95
N TRP A 153 23.95 -2.72 2.74
CA TRP A 153 23.83 -2.10 1.45
C TRP A 153 25.25 -1.92 0.91
N SER A 154 25.58 -2.54 -0.22
CA SER A 154 26.70 -2.09 -1.05
C SER A 154 26.30 -0.75 -1.67
N LEU A 155 26.34 0.30 -0.86
CA LEU A 155 26.41 1.66 -1.38
C LEU A 155 27.88 1.97 -1.47
N SER A 156 28.36 2.07 -2.71
CA SER A 156 29.58 2.78 -3.06
C SER A 156 29.48 4.19 -2.48
N ALA A 157 30.04 4.38 -1.29
CA ALA A 157 30.31 5.71 -0.79
C ALA A 157 31.50 6.22 -1.60
N ALA A 158 31.17 7.01 -2.62
CA ALA A 158 32.11 7.82 -3.35
C ALA A 158 33.00 8.61 -2.37
N ASN A 159 34.29 8.65 -2.70
CA ASN A 159 35.30 9.49 -2.09
C ASN A 159 34.78 10.90 -1.83
N TRP A 160 34.63 11.26 -0.56
CA TRP A 160 34.76 12.64 -0.10
C TRP A 160 35.73 12.62 1.08
N HIS A 161 37.02 12.65 0.75
CA HIS A 161 38.06 12.98 1.73
C HIS A 161 37.99 14.47 2.04
N TYR A 162 37.47 14.79 3.22
CA TYR A 162 37.73 16.06 3.87
C TYR A 162 38.91 15.85 4.83
N GLN A 163 40.05 16.49 4.56
CA GLN A 163 41.20 16.55 5.47
C GLN A 163 41.00 17.72 6.44
N PRO A 164 41.03 17.50 7.76
CA PRO A 164 41.14 18.61 8.71
C PRO A 164 42.61 19.04 8.87
N ASP A 165 42.86 20.33 8.72
CA ASP A 165 44.15 20.99 8.95
C ASP A 165 44.67 20.73 10.37
N THR A 166 45.97 20.43 10.46
CA THR A 166 46.73 20.32 11.72
C THR A 166 47.24 21.70 12.13
N PRO A 167 47.02 22.16 13.39
CA PRO A 167 47.76 23.31 13.90
C PRO A 167 49.12 22.87 14.46
N ARG A 168 50.13 23.72 14.21
CA ARG A 168 51.51 23.63 14.70
C ARG A 168 51.63 23.89 16.19
#